data_AF-A0A4D4MPK7-F1
#
_entry.id   AF-A0A4D4MPK7-F1
#
_cell.length_a   1.000
_cell.length_b   1.000
_cell.length_c   1.000
_cell.angle_alpha   90.00
_cell.angle_beta   90.00
_cell.angle_gamma   90.00
#
_symmetry.space_group_name_H-M   'P 1'
#
loop_
_entity.id
_entity.type
_entity.pdbx_description
1 polymer ?
#
loop_
_entity_poly.entity_id
_entity_poly.type
_entity_poly.pdbx_seq_one_letter_code
_entity_poly.pdbx_strand_id
1 'polypeptide(L)'
;MLAQAKAASEEFAALWDERDIQDAGLIRKELEHPVVGLLCVESTAMKVPARPDLTVVLHTPLPEANTAAKLEWLASPEGRRGTMYPVAG
;
A
#
# COMPACT_ATOMS: atom_id res chain seq x y z
N MET A 1 -13.69 -11.34 14.29
CA MET A 1 -12.64 -10.72 13.45
C MET A 1 -11.60 -9.97 14.29
N LEU A 2 -11.96 -8.92 15.05
CA LEU A 2 -10.99 -8.18 15.88
C LEU A 2 -10.27 -9.04 16.92
N ALA A 3 -11.00 -9.84 17.71
CA ALA A 3 -10.40 -10.73 18.72
C ALA A 3 -9.39 -11.73 18.11
N GLN A 4 -9.68 -12.21 16.90
CA GLN A 4 -8.79 -13.11 16.16
C GLN A 4 -7.53 -12.39 15.68
N ALA A 5 -7.65 -11.17 15.14
CA ALA A 5 -6.50 -10.38 14.71
C ALA A 5 -5.58 -10.02 15.88
N LYS A 6 -6.16 -9.62 17.02
CA LYS A 6 -5.40 -9.37 18.27
C LYS A 6 -4.69 -10.62 18.79
N ALA A 7 -5.33 -11.79 18.70
CA ALA A 7 -4.70 -13.05 19.11
C ALA A 7 -3.60 -13.51 18.14
N ALA A 8 -3.68 -13.14 16.86
CA ALA A 8 -2.73 -13.54 15.83
C ALA A 8 -1.49 -12.64 15.75
N SER A 9 -1.54 -11.41 16.26
CA SER A 9 -0.42 -10.45 16.23
C SER A 9 -0.48 -9.51 17.43
N GLU A 10 0.53 -9.60 18.30
CA GLU A 10 0.72 -8.68 19.44
C GLU A 10 0.96 -7.25 18.94
N GLU A 11 1.70 -7.08 17.84
CA GLU A 11 1.94 -5.78 17.20
C GLU A 11 0.62 -5.14 16.76
N PHE A 12 -0.26 -5.92 16.10
CA PHE A 12 -1.58 -5.42 15.74
C PHE A 12 -2.40 -5.02 16.97
N ALA A 13 -2.34 -5.79 18.06
CA ALA A 13 -3.06 -5.47 19.28
C ALA A 13 -2.61 -4.14 19.89
N ALA A 14 -1.29 -3.91 19.95
CA ALA A 14 -0.70 -2.66 20.44
C ALA A 14 -1.15 -1.46 19.59
N LEU A 15 -0.97 -1.52 18.27
CA LEU A 15 -1.37 -0.44 17.35
C LEU A 15 -2.87 -0.17 17.40
N TRP A 16 -3.70 -1.22 17.54
CA TRP A 16 -5.15 -1.06 17.64
C TRP A 16 -5.57 -0.34 18.92
N ASP A 17 -4.89 -0.60 20.04
CA ASP A 17 -5.19 -0.01 21.35
C ASP A 17 -4.74 1.46 21.45
N GLU A 18 -3.76 1.89 20.64
CA GLU A 18 -3.38 3.29 20.52
C GLU A 18 -4.49 4.16 19.90
N ARG A 19 -5.35 3.56 19.06
CA ARG A 19 -6.48 4.22 18.37
C ARG A 19 -6.05 5.48 17.59
N ASP A 20 -4.84 5.53 17.08
CA ASP A 20 -4.33 6.60 16.23
C ASP A 20 -4.91 6.50 14.80
N ILE A 21 -6.22 6.69 14.69
CA ILE A 21 -6.96 6.62 13.44
C ILE A 21 -7.04 8.02 12.85
N GLN A 22 -6.40 8.19 11.70
CA GLN A 22 -6.48 9.41 10.91
C GLN A 22 -7.64 9.32 9.90
N ASP A 23 -8.20 10.48 9.53
CA ASP A 23 -9.26 10.54 8.53
C ASP A 23 -8.80 10.04 7.15
N ALA A 24 -9.72 9.41 6.42
CA ALA A 24 -9.48 9.06 5.04
C ALA A 24 -9.36 10.34 4.19
N GLY A 25 -8.27 10.47 3.45
CA GLY A 25 -7.99 11.66 2.65
C GLY A 25 -6.83 11.46 1.68
N LEU A 26 -6.13 12.54 1.38
CA LEU A 26 -4.92 12.55 0.58
C LEU A 26 -3.71 12.23 1.46
N ILE A 27 -3.12 11.04 1.29
CA ILE A 27 -2.06 10.54 2.17
C ILE A 27 -0.78 10.36 1.37
N ARG A 28 0.28 11.09 1.76
CA ARG A 28 1.64 10.81 1.28
C ARG A 28 2.14 9.49 1.89
N LYS A 29 2.72 8.63 1.06
CA LYS A 29 3.38 7.39 1.47
C LYS A 29 4.79 7.33 0.91
N GLU A 30 5.73 7.00 1.78
CA GLU A 30 7.10 6.64 1.44
C GLU A 30 7.28 5.17 1.76
N LEU A 31 7.69 4.39 0.76
CA LEU A 31 7.72 2.94 0.81
C LEU A 31 9.10 2.46 0.36
N GLU A 32 9.77 1.65 1.17
CA GLU A 32 11.01 1.00 0.74
C GLU A 32 10.68 -0.29 -0.02
N HIS A 33 10.67 -0.22 -1.36
CA HIS A 33 10.39 -1.39 -2.18
C HIS A 33 11.66 -2.25 -2.32
N PRO A 34 11.59 -3.58 -2.07
CA PRO A 34 12.79 -4.43 -1.98
C PRO A 34 13.65 -4.48 -3.25
N VAL A 35 13.07 -4.16 -4.41
CA VAL A 35 13.78 -4.22 -5.72
C VAL A 35 14.20 -2.85 -6.25
N VAL A 36 13.38 -1.81 -6.05
CA VAL A 36 13.59 -0.48 -6.69
C VAL A 36 13.85 0.62 -5.67
N GLY A 37 13.97 0.23 -4.39
CA GLY A 37 14.16 1.10 -3.25
C GLY A 37 12.97 2.02 -2.99
N LEU A 38 13.24 3.20 -2.45
CA LEU A 38 12.25 4.23 -2.13
C LEU A 38 11.28 4.53 -3.29
N LEU A 39 9.99 4.47 -2.98
CA LEU A 39 8.86 4.93 -3.77
C LEU A 39 8.09 5.98 -2.97
N CYS A 40 7.78 7.11 -3.61
CA CYS A 40 7.01 8.20 -3.03
C CYS A 40 5.69 8.35 -3.78
N VAL A 41 4.57 8.05 -3.12
CA VAL A 41 3.23 8.13 -3.74
C VAL A 41 2.29 8.95 -2.89
N GLU A 42 1.30 9.53 -3.55
CA GLU A 42 0.12 10.10 -2.93
C GLU A 42 -1.05 9.13 -3.08
N SER A 43 -1.76 8.88 -1.99
CA SER A 43 -2.89 7.95 -1.94
C SER A 43 -4.19 8.71 -1.78
N THR A 44 -5.14 8.48 -2.67
CA THR A 44 -6.49 9.06 -2.61
C THR A 44 -7.53 7.95 -2.54
N ALA A 45 -8.35 7.95 -1.48
CA ALA A 45 -9.48 7.03 -1.35
C ALA A 45 -10.77 7.67 -1.89
N MET A 46 -11.45 6.99 -2.81
CA MET A 46 -12.68 7.47 -3.45
C MET A 46 -13.78 6.41 -3.32
N LYS A 47 -14.98 6.83 -2.90
CA LYS A 47 -16.17 5.98 -2.91
C LYS A 47 -16.74 5.88 -4.32
N VAL A 48 -17.16 4.69 -4.72
CA VAL A 48 -17.80 4.47 -6.03
C VAL A 48 -19.30 4.75 -5.90
N PRO A 49 -19.86 5.80 -6.54
CA PRO A 49 -21.26 6.20 -6.27
C PRO A 49 -22.30 5.10 -6.53
N ALA A 50 -22.13 4.34 -7.62
CA ALA A 50 -23.03 3.24 -7.98
C ALA A 50 -22.82 1.95 -7.16
N ARG A 51 -21.73 1.89 -6.38
CA ARG A 51 -21.31 0.73 -5.59
C ARG A 51 -20.68 1.20 -4.28
N PRO A 52 -21.49 1.68 -3.32
CA PRO A 52 -20.98 2.29 -2.09
C PRO A 52 -20.21 1.31 -1.19
N ASP A 53 -20.38 0.01 -1.42
CA ASP A 53 -19.59 -1.07 -0.83
C ASP A 53 -18.13 -1.11 -1.35
N LEU A 54 -17.85 -0.47 -2.48
CA LEU A 54 -16.52 -0.40 -3.07
C LEU A 54 -15.82 0.93 -2.76
N THR A 55 -14.51 0.84 -2.56
CA THR A 55 -13.61 1.99 -2.43
C THR A 55 -12.43 1.79 -3.39
N VAL A 56 -12.14 2.80 -4.20
CA VAL A 56 -10.94 2.83 -5.04
C VAL A 56 -9.86 3.61 -4.29
N VAL A 57 -8.69 3.02 -4.13
CA VAL A 57 -7.51 3.72 -3.62
C VAL A 57 -6.55 3.91 -4.78
N LEU A 58 -6.39 5.16 -5.22
CA LEU A 58 -5.46 5.53 -6.28
C LEU A 58 -4.12 5.92 -5.65
N HIS A 59 -3.03 5.33 -6.15
CA HIS A 59 -1.66 5.70 -5.79
C HIS A 59 -1.03 6.45 -6.96
N THR A 60 -0.89 7.77 -6.81
CA THR A 60 -0.26 8.65 -7.80
C THR A 60 1.23 8.79 -7.48
N PRO A 61 2.16 8.53 -8.41
CA PRO A 61 3.58 8.76 -8.17
C PRO A 61 3.85 10.26 -8.00
N LEU A 62 4.61 10.60 -6.97
CA LEU A 62 5.12 11.95 -6.77
C LEU A 62 6.42 12.15 -7.58
N PRO A 63 6.78 13.39 -7.98
CA PRO A 63 8.00 13.70 -8.74
C PRO A 63 9.31 13.57 -7.93
N GLU A 64 9.39 12.57 -7.06
CA GLU A 64 10.54 12.24 -6.23
C GLU A 64 10.99 10.80 -6.49
N ALA A 65 12.24 10.51 -6.14
CA ALA A 65 12.82 9.17 -6.15
C ALA A 65 12.68 8.40 -7.48
N ASN A 66 12.44 9.10 -8.60
CA ASN A 66 12.13 8.52 -9.91
C ASN A 66 10.93 7.55 -9.85
N THR A 67 9.94 7.83 -8.98
CA THR A 67 8.87 6.88 -8.62
C THR A 67 8.05 6.45 -9.84
N ALA A 68 7.67 7.37 -10.72
CA ALA A 68 6.87 7.04 -11.90
C ALA A 68 7.55 5.98 -12.79
N ALA A 69 8.81 6.22 -13.19
CA ALA A 69 9.56 5.28 -14.03
C ALA A 69 9.80 3.93 -13.34
N LYS A 70 10.02 3.92 -12.01
CA LYS A 70 10.15 2.68 -11.24
C LYS A 70 8.85 1.88 -11.24
N LEU A 71 7.70 2.54 -11.06
CA LEU A 71 6.38 1.88 -11.12
C LEU A 71 6.09 1.35 -12.53
N GLU A 72 6.42 2.09 -13.58
CA GLU A 72 6.31 1.63 -14.97
C GLU A 72 7.16 0.37 -15.21
N TRP A 73 8.40 0.36 -14.72
CA TRP A 73 9.26 -0.82 -14.81
C TRP A 73 8.70 -2.00 -14.01
N LEU A 74 8.24 -1.80 -12.78
CA LEU A 74 7.60 -2.85 -11.97
C LEU A 74 6.35 -3.43 -12.67
N ALA A 75 5.61 -2.61 -13.40
CA ALA A 75 4.43 -3.04 -14.15
C ALA A 75 4.76 -3.80 -15.45
N SER A 76 6.00 -3.71 -15.95
CA SER A 76 6.48 -4.42 -17.15
C SER A 76 6.60 -5.93 -16.92
N PRO A 77 6.63 -6.75 -17.99
CA PRO A 77 6.90 -8.18 -17.89
C PRO A 77 8.22 -8.50 -17.17
N GLU A 78 9.28 -7.71 -17.42
CA GLU A 78 10.59 -7.87 -16.77
C GLU A 78 10.48 -7.64 -15.26
N GLY A 79 9.85 -6.53 -14.87
CA GLY A 79 9.66 -6.17 -13.46
C GLY A 79 8.89 -7.26 -12.72
N ARG A 80 7.75 -7.71 -13.27
CA ARG A 80 6.92 -8.76 -12.66
C ARG A 80 7.69 -10.07 -12.43
N ARG A 81 8.53 -10.48 -13.38
CA ARG A 81 9.38 -11.68 -13.22
C ARG A 81 10.44 -11.48 -12.14
N GLY A 82 11.06 -10.30 -12.09
CA GLY A 82 12.09 -9.96 -11.10
C GLY A 82 11.56 -9.73 -9.67
N THR A 83 10.26 -9.46 -9.52
CA THR A 83 9.61 -9.19 -8.23
C THR A 83 8.79 -10.37 -7.71
N MET A 84 8.65 -11.46 -8.49
CA MET A 84 8.03 -12.69 -8.00
C MET A 84 8.92 -13.28 -6.90
N TYR A 85 8.51 -13.13 -5.65
CA TYR A 85 9.01 -13.99 -4.59
C TYR A 85 8.68 -15.44 -4.95
N PRO A 86 9.61 -16.40 -4.82
CA PRO A 86 9.19 -17.79 -4.77
C PRO A 86 8.27 -17.91 -3.55
N VAL A 87 6.99 -18.18 -3.79
CA VAL A 87 6.12 -18.67 -2.73
C VAL A 87 6.76 -19.98 -2.27
N ALA A 88 7.39 -19.97 -1.10
CA ALA A 88 7.82 -21.19 -0.44
C ALA A 88 6.56 -22.05 -0.25
N GLY A 89 6.54 -23.22 -0.90
CA GLY A 89 5.51 -24.24 -0.72
C GLY A 89 5.69 -25.02 0.55
#